data_AF-A0A813SAU9-F1
#
_entry.id   AF-A0A813SAU9-F1
#
_cell.length_a   1.000
_cell.length_b   1.000
_cell.length_c   1.000
_cell.angle_alpha   90.00
_cell.angle_beta   90.00
_cell.angle_gamma   90.00
#
_symmetry.space_group_name_H-M   'P 1'
#
loop_
_entity.id
_entity.type
_entity.pdbx_description
1 polymer ?
#
loop_
_entity_poly.entity_id
_entity_poly.type
_entity_poly.pdbx_seq_one_letter_code
_entity_poly.pdbx_strand_id
1 'polypeptide(L)'
;MATDTTQCFKCKKYKKITYLCKGCSNEFCQTDLIEHRQLLNEQLDGIINDYDQFRQTINQHERNSQSDSLLMRQINEWERKSMQRIQQTADICRKTVLEQTKTFVHAIGKNFSQLSDQIKEMQKEEEYNEIDLNELRRKLKAMTDELNNPSTISLREDSQPFITQISVVVSENRLQSSANRRSISNIQRSLVEQPGSKFRATGTVVAGGNGCGNQLNQLSCPTGISIDRKKNIFIADSGNNRVVEWRCCASVGEIIAGRNGRGKGTDQLKGPSDVIIDETNHLIIIADRQNGRVIRSSLDQNREHILIHNIDCYSVTMDKQGFLYVSDWKKSDVTRWKFGENHCELVASGDRSMREISQLDGPSFVFVDEDESVYVSDIRNHRVMKWNKNAREGIVVAGGNGNGINLNQLSYPRGLHISSCGEIYVTDYGNNRVMRWREGDLRGEVVVGGNGEGNKLNQLCEPEGLAFDLDGNLYVADGDNHRIMRFDRIF
;
A
#
# COMPACT_ATOMS: atom_id res chain seq x y z
N MET A 1 74.90 27.20 -39.31
CA MET A 1 74.02 27.86 -38.32
C MET A 1 72.64 27.25 -38.47
N ALA A 2 72.25 26.35 -37.57
CA ALA A 2 70.91 25.76 -37.59
C ALA A 2 69.91 26.86 -37.17
N THR A 3 68.95 27.18 -38.04
CA THR A 3 67.86 28.09 -37.69
C THR A 3 66.84 27.29 -36.90
N ASP A 4 66.85 27.41 -35.57
CA ASP A 4 65.83 26.81 -34.72
C ASP A 4 64.45 27.36 -35.12
N THR A 5 63.58 26.47 -35.58
CA THR A 5 62.19 26.80 -35.91
C THR A 5 61.29 25.95 -35.04
N THR A 6 60.30 26.58 -34.42
CA THR A 6 59.36 25.94 -33.50
C THR A 6 58.01 25.79 -34.19
N GLN A 7 57.31 24.68 -33.94
CA GLN A 7 56.02 24.42 -34.59
C GLN A 7 54.88 25.14 -33.87
N CYS A 8 54.05 25.87 -34.61
CA CYS A 8 52.82 26.45 -34.05
C CYS A 8 51.80 25.35 -33.71
N PHE A 9 51.23 25.38 -32.51
CA PHE A 9 50.25 24.42 -32.03
C PHE A 9 48.97 24.40 -32.88
N LYS A 10 48.49 25.56 -33.35
CA LYS A 10 47.22 25.67 -34.08
C LYS A 10 47.38 25.37 -35.57
N CYS A 11 48.17 26.15 -36.31
CA CYS A 11 48.33 25.96 -37.76
C CYS A 11 49.33 24.87 -38.16
N LYS A 12 50.02 24.23 -37.20
CA LYS A 12 50.99 23.12 -37.40
C LYS A 12 52.19 23.44 -38.30
N LYS A 13 52.44 24.72 -38.61
CA LYS A 13 53.59 25.17 -39.43
C LYS A 13 54.79 25.52 -38.55
N TYR A 14 56.01 25.19 -38.99
CA TYR A 14 57.25 25.62 -38.37
C TYR A 14 57.50 27.11 -38.64
N LYS A 15 57.80 27.88 -37.59
CA LYS A 15 58.01 29.32 -37.66
C LYS A 15 59.33 29.69 -36.97
N LYS A 16 59.98 30.75 -37.47
CA LYS A 16 61.20 31.29 -36.84
C LYS A 16 60.95 32.00 -35.52
N ILE A 17 59.72 32.50 -35.31
CA ILE A 17 59.31 33.19 -34.09
C ILE A 17 57.95 32.63 -33.70
N THR A 18 57.90 32.08 -32.49
CA THR A 18 56.68 31.60 -31.82
C THR A 18 56.63 32.19 -30.42
N TYR A 19 55.43 32.20 -29.84
CA TYR A 19 55.13 32.80 -28.56
C TYR A 19 54.45 31.76 -27.67
N LEU A 20 55.01 31.53 -26.49
CA LEU A 20 54.46 30.61 -25.50
C LEU A 20 53.24 31.22 -24.80
N CYS A 21 52.11 30.52 -24.84
CA CYS A 21 50.99 30.82 -23.96
C CYS A 21 51.22 30.17 -22.59
N LYS A 22 51.45 30.98 -21.55
CA LYS A 22 51.71 30.47 -20.18
C LYS A 22 50.56 29.64 -19.59
N GLY A 23 49.33 29.85 -20.06
CA GLY A 23 48.15 29.15 -19.54
C GLY A 23 48.02 27.71 -20.04
N CYS A 24 48.27 27.46 -21.32
CA CYS A 24 48.15 26.13 -21.93
C CYS A 24 49.50 25.50 -22.31
N SER A 25 50.61 26.18 -22.00
CA SER A 25 51.99 25.76 -22.27
C SER A 25 52.30 25.44 -23.74
N ASN A 26 51.50 25.95 -24.67
CA ASN A 26 51.65 25.73 -26.10
C ASN A 26 52.29 26.94 -26.81
N GLU A 27 53.05 26.66 -27.87
CA GLU A 27 53.72 27.64 -28.74
C GLU A 27 52.81 28.04 -29.91
N PHE A 28 52.60 29.35 -30.12
CA PHE A 28 51.75 29.88 -31.19
C PHE A 28 52.50 30.85 -32.10
N CYS A 29 52.12 30.93 -33.37
CA CYS A 29 52.49 32.08 -34.19
C CYS A 29 51.67 33.31 -33.78
N GLN A 30 52.14 34.52 -34.11
CA GLN A 30 51.53 35.77 -33.65
C GLN A 30 50.02 35.85 -33.95
N THR A 31 49.61 35.48 -35.16
CA THR A 31 48.21 35.53 -35.59
C THR A 31 47.34 34.54 -34.81
N ASP A 32 47.80 33.28 -34.70
CA ASP A 32 47.06 32.24 -33.98
C ASP A 32 46.98 32.50 -32.47
N LEU A 33 47.98 33.18 -31.89
CA LEU A 33 47.97 33.57 -30.49
C LEU A 33 46.91 34.66 -30.22
N ILE A 34 46.73 35.60 -31.14
CA ILE A 34 45.69 36.64 -31.05
C ILE A 34 44.31 35.98 -31.10
N GLU A 35 44.08 35.06 -32.05
CA GLU A 35 42.82 34.32 -32.13
C GLU A 35 42.57 33.44 -30.89
N HIS A 36 43.61 32.79 -30.37
CA HIS A 36 43.49 31.98 -29.14
C HIS A 36 43.09 32.85 -27.94
N ARG A 37 43.63 34.07 -27.82
CA ARG A 37 43.26 35.02 -26.77
C ARG A 37 41.85 35.59 -26.97
N GLN A 38 41.42 35.81 -28.20
CA GLN A 38 40.04 36.24 -28.49
C GLN A 38 39.03 35.19 -28.05
N LEU A 39 39.27 33.91 -28.36
CA LEU A 39 38.40 32.82 -27.92
C LEU A 39 38.32 32.70 -26.38
N LEU A 40 39.44 32.91 -25.68
CA LEU A 40 39.45 32.94 -24.22
C LEU A 40 38.66 34.12 -23.65
N ASN A 41 38.69 35.28 -24.30
CA ASN A 41 37.88 36.43 -23.89
C ASN A 41 36.39 36.16 -24.12
N GLU A 42 36.00 35.55 -25.23
CA GLU A 42 34.61 35.15 -25.48
C GLU A 42 34.09 34.15 -24.44
N GLN A 43 34.93 33.20 -24.02
CA GLN A 43 34.59 32.26 -22.94
C GLN A 43 34.44 32.98 -21.59
N LEU A 44 35.30 33.97 -21.30
CA LEU A 44 35.21 34.77 -20.09
C LEU A 44 33.92 35.61 -20.08
N ASP A 45 33.55 36.22 -21.21
CA ASP A 45 32.31 36.98 -21.36
C ASP A 45 31.08 36.07 -21.13
N GLY A 46 31.13 34.81 -21.60
CA GLY A 46 30.10 33.80 -21.28
C GLY A 46 29.97 33.53 -19.78
N ILE A 47 31.09 33.34 -19.08
CA ILE A 47 31.11 33.13 -17.63
C ILE A 47 30.59 34.36 -16.86
N ILE A 48 30.93 35.56 -17.31
CA ILE A 48 30.45 36.81 -16.71
C ILE A 48 28.92 36.93 -16.86
N ASN A 49 28.38 36.56 -18.02
CA ASN A 49 26.94 36.55 -18.24
C ASN A 49 26.22 35.53 -17.34
N ASP A 50 26.78 34.31 -17.20
CA ASP A 50 26.24 33.29 -16.28
C ASP A 50 26.29 33.76 -14.82
N TYR A 51 27.37 34.43 -14.42
CA TYR A 51 27.51 35.04 -13.10
C TYR A 51 26.45 36.11 -12.83
N ASP A 52 26.20 37.01 -13.80
CA ASP A 52 25.19 38.06 -13.66
C ASP A 52 23.77 37.48 -13.64
N GLN A 53 23.49 36.42 -14.42
CA GLN A 53 22.21 35.72 -14.38
C GLN A 53 21.99 35.02 -13.02
N PHE A 54 23.02 34.38 -12.47
CA PHE A 54 22.96 33.78 -11.14
C PHE A 54 22.75 34.83 -10.04
N ARG A 55 23.44 35.97 -10.14
CA ARG A 55 23.29 37.10 -9.21
C ARG A 55 21.88 37.70 -9.27
N GLN A 56 21.28 37.82 -10.46
CA GLN A 56 19.89 38.25 -10.61
C GLN A 56 18.92 37.24 -9.99
N THR A 57 19.19 35.94 -10.14
CA THR A 57 18.40 34.86 -9.53
C THR A 57 18.45 34.91 -7.99
N ILE A 58 19.61 35.16 -7.41
CA ILE A 58 19.76 35.38 -5.96
C ILE A 58 18.99 36.60 -5.49
N ASN A 59 19.16 37.75 -6.15
CA ASN A 59 18.44 38.98 -5.81
C ASN A 59 16.92 38.82 -5.95
N GLN A 60 16.47 38.01 -6.90
CA GLN A 60 15.05 37.69 -7.09
C GLN A 60 14.52 36.77 -5.98
N HIS A 61 15.32 35.81 -5.51
CA HIS A 61 15.01 35.00 -4.33
C HIS A 61 15.00 35.82 -3.04
N GLU A 62 15.95 36.74 -2.84
CA GLU A 62 16.00 37.65 -1.69
C GLU A 62 14.80 38.60 -1.67
N ARG A 63 14.34 39.10 -2.82
CA ARG A 63 13.12 39.93 -2.91
C ARG A 63 11.83 39.15 -2.66
N ASN A 64 11.81 37.84 -2.93
CA ASN A 64 10.65 36.96 -2.70
C ASN A 64 10.60 36.38 -1.27
N SER A 65 11.50 36.80 -0.39
CA SER A 65 11.74 36.24 0.96
C SER A 65 10.70 36.57 2.03
N GLN A 66 9.45 36.89 1.68
CA GLN A 66 8.39 37.06 2.68
C GLN A 66 7.15 36.16 2.50
N SER A 67 7.09 35.28 1.50
CA SER A 67 5.99 34.30 1.45
C SER A 67 6.24 33.07 0.57
N ASP A 68 7.36 32.99 -0.16
CA ASP A 68 7.46 32.10 -1.32
C ASP A 68 8.65 31.12 -1.30
N SER A 69 9.18 30.83 -0.11
CA SER A 69 10.13 29.73 0.08
C SER A 69 9.46 28.39 -0.27
N LEU A 70 10.15 27.50 -0.98
CA LEU A 70 9.68 26.14 -1.29
C LEU A 70 9.23 25.39 -0.03
N LEU A 71 9.94 25.59 1.09
CA LEU A 71 9.59 25.01 2.39
C LEU A 71 8.33 25.67 2.98
N MET A 72 8.15 26.98 2.81
CA MET A 72 6.91 27.67 3.24
C MET A 72 5.71 27.26 2.38
N ARG A 73 5.90 27.03 1.07
CA ARG A 73 4.86 26.43 0.21
C ARG A 73 4.51 25.02 0.67
N GLN A 74 5.48 24.20 1.04
CA GLN A 74 5.23 22.87 1.60
C GLN A 74 4.47 22.92 2.93
N ILE A 75 4.80 23.87 3.82
CA ILE A 75 4.08 24.09 5.09
C ILE A 75 2.65 24.55 4.82
N ASN A 76 2.45 25.55 3.96
CA ASN A 76 1.12 26.06 3.60
C ASN A 76 0.27 24.97 2.90
N GLU A 77 0.90 24.14 2.07
CA GLU A 77 0.23 23.02 1.41
C GLU A 77 -0.13 21.92 2.41
N TRP A 78 0.75 21.61 3.36
CA TRP A 78 0.47 20.70 4.48
C TRP A 78 -0.67 21.21 5.35
N GLU A 79 -0.68 22.49 5.69
CA GLU A 79 -1.72 23.14 6.50
C GLU A 79 -3.09 23.05 5.78
N ARG A 80 -3.13 23.42 4.49
CA ARG A 80 -4.33 23.35 3.67
C ARG A 80 -4.87 21.92 3.57
N LYS A 81 -3.99 20.94 3.29
CA LYS A 81 -4.36 19.51 3.23
C LYS A 81 -4.89 19.02 4.57
N SER A 82 -4.29 19.44 5.68
CA SER A 82 -4.70 19.04 7.04
C SER A 82 -6.07 19.62 7.41
N MET A 83 -6.30 20.92 7.18
CA MET A 83 -7.62 21.55 7.39
C MET A 83 -8.71 20.90 6.53
N GLN A 84 -8.42 20.61 5.26
CA GLN A 84 -9.37 19.97 4.37
C GLN A 84 -9.77 18.58 4.86
N ARG A 85 -8.81 17.79 5.40
CA ARG A 85 -9.08 16.48 5.99
C ARG A 85 -9.96 16.58 7.24
N ILE A 86 -9.70 17.54 8.13
CA ILE A 86 -10.52 17.78 9.33
C ILE A 86 -11.96 18.11 8.93
N GLN A 87 -12.13 19.02 7.98
CA GLN A 87 -13.46 19.43 7.50
C GLN A 87 -14.21 18.26 6.87
N GLN A 88 -13.55 17.46 6.04
CA GLN A 88 -14.13 16.27 5.43
C GLN A 88 -14.59 15.27 6.50
N THR A 89 -13.76 14.98 7.50
CA THR A 89 -14.11 14.10 8.62
C THR A 89 -15.34 14.60 9.37
N ALA A 90 -15.43 15.90 9.65
CA ALA A 90 -16.59 16.50 10.32
C ALA A 90 -17.87 16.37 9.46
N ASP A 91 -17.79 16.62 8.16
CA ASP A 91 -18.93 16.52 7.26
C ASP A 91 -19.41 15.08 7.06
N ILE A 92 -18.49 14.12 7.07
CA ILE A 92 -18.80 12.69 7.09
C ILE A 92 -19.55 12.33 8.38
N CYS A 93 -19.02 12.73 9.54
CA CYS A 93 -19.66 12.46 10.83
C CYS A 93 -21.09 13.01 10.88
N ARG A 94 -21.29 14.26 10.41
CA ARG A 94 -22.64 14.87 10.32
C ARG A 94 -23.58 14.05 9.43
N LYS A 95 -23.13 13.63 8.25
CA LYS A 95 -23.93 12.81 7.32
C LYS A 95 -24.28 11.45 7.92
N THR A 96 -23.32 10.77 8.55
CA THR A 96 -23.55 9.48 9.20
C THR A 96 -24.58 9.60 10.32
N VAL A 97 -24.48 10.63 11.18
CA VAL A 97 -25.48 10.87 12.24
C VAL A 97 -26.87 11.10 11.62
N LEU A 98 -26.98 11.91 10.57
CA LEU A 98 -28.26 12.18 9.91
C LEU A 98 -28.88 10.93 9.27
N GLU A 99 -28.09 10.09 8.62
CA GLU A 99 -28.56 8.85 7.98
C GLU A 99 -29.00 7.80 9.01
N GLN A 100 -28.24 7.66 10.10
CA GLN A 100 -28.59 6.75 11.19
C GLN A 100 -29.85 7.22 11.92
N THR A 101 -29.97 8.53 12.18
CA THR A 101 -31.18 9.12 12.78
C THR A 101 -32.42 8.84 11.92
N LYS A 102 -32.31 8.98 10.59
CA LYS A 102 -33.44 8.65 9.67
C LYS A 102 -33.84 7.18 9.73
N THR A 103 -32.87 6.28 9.71
CA THR A 103 -33.10 4.83 9.74
C THR A 103 -33.75 4.42 11.07
N PHE A 104 -33.25 4.98 12.17
CA PHE A 104 -33.76 4.78 13.51
C PHE A 104 -35.21 5.29 13.67
N VAL A 105 -35.50 6.52 13.26
CA VAL A 105 -36.88 7.09 13.29
C VAL A 105 -37.83 6.25 12.44
N HIS A 106 -37.38 5.72 11.31
CA HIS A 106 -38.19 4.82 10.48
C HIS A 106 -38.51 3.49 11.18
N ALA A 107 -37.55 2.92 11.93
CA ALA A 107 -37.78 1.71 12.72
C ALA A 107 -38.79 1.93 13.86
N ILE A 108 -38.68 3.05 14.59
CA ILE A 108 -39.69 3.44 15.59
C ILE A 108 -41.06 3.62 14.94
N GLY A 109 -41.13 4.23 13.75
CA GLY A 109 -42.37 4.36 13.00
C GLY A 109 -43.05 3.02 12.68
N LYS A 110 -42.27 1.97 12.36
CA LYS A 110 -42.82 0.62 12.16
C LYS A 110 -43.35 0.01 13.45
N ASN A 111 -42.61 0.13 14.56
CA ASN A 111 -43.06 -0.37 15.86
C ASN A 111 -44.35 0.35 16.31
N PHE A 112 -44.45 1.66 16.05
CA PHE A 112 -45.64 2.44 16.32
C PHE A 112 -46.84 1.99 15.47
N SER A 113 -46.63 1.71 14.18
CA SER A 113 -47.66 1.13 13.31
C SER A 113 -48.19 -0.20 13.85
N GLN A 114 -47.29 -1.11 14.24
CA GLN A 114 -47.67 -2.40 14.82
C GLN A 114 -48.46 -2.25 16.12
N LEU A 115 -48.05 -1.33 16.99
CA LEU A 115 -48.78 -1.02 18.22
C LEU A 115 -50.18 -0.45 17.92
N SER A 116 -50.30 0.40 16.89
CA SER A 116 -51.59 0.94 16.46
C SER A 116 -52.53 -0.15 15.94
N ASP A 117 -52.01 -1.17 15.25
CA ASP A 117 -52.82 -2.28 14.75
C ASP A 117 -53.25 -3.20 15.88
N GLN A 118 -52.37 -3.49 16.86
CA GLN A 118 -52.73 -4.20 18.09
C GLN A 118 -53.85 -3.50 18.86
N ILE A 119 -53.79 -2.18 19.01
CA ILE A 119 -54.85 -1.41 19.69
C ILE A 119 -56.19 -1.54 18.95
N LYS A 120 -56.18 -1.52 17.61
CA LYS A 120 -57.41 -1.66 16.80
C LYS A 120 -58.01 -3.07 16.90
N GLU A 121 -57.18 -4.11 17.00
CA GLU A 121 -57.64 -5.49 17.20
C GLU A 121 -58.28 -5.65 18.59
N MET A 122 -57.61 -5.17 19.63
CA MET A 122 -58.17 -5.18 21.00
C MET A 122 -59.49 -4.41 21.10
N GLN A 123 -59.64 -3.30 20.37
CA GLN A 123 -60.89 -2.55 20.30
C GLN A 123 -62.04 -3.31 19.62
N LYS A 124 -61.74 -4.23 18.69
CA LYS A 124 -62.74 -5.06 18.01
C LYS A 124 -63.19 -6.24 18.86
N GLU A 125 -62.29 -6.79 19.67
CA GLU A 125 -62.57 -7.96 20.51
C GLU A 125 -63.27 -7.60 21.82
N GLU A 126 -63.29 -6.30 22.20
CA GLU A 126 -63.88 -5.75 23.44
C GLU A 126 -63.37 -6.40 24.75
N GLU A 127 -62.33 -7.22 24.68
CA GLU A 127 -61.69 -7.88 25.81
C GLU A 127 -60.31 -7.26 26.08
N TYR A 128 -60.23 -6.38 27.08
CA TYR A 128 -58.97 -5.86 27.58
C TYR A 128 -59.04 -5.60 29.09
N ASN A 129 -57.93 -5.81 29.78
CA ASN A 129 -57.83 -5.62 31.23
C ASN A 129 -56.74 -4.57 31.57
N GLU A 130 -56.60 -4.26 32.86
CA GLU A 130 -55.62 -3.26 33.33
C GLU A 130 -54.17 -3.64 33.03
N ILE A 131 -53.85 -4.94 32.89
CA ILE A 131 -52.51 -5.41 32.55
C ILE A 131 -52.18 -5.05 31.10
N ASP A 132 -53.12 -5.27 30.18
CA ASP A 132 -52.95 -4.97 28.75
C ASP A 132 -52.78 -3.46 28.52
N LEU A 133 -53.60 -2.64 29.19
CA LEU A 133 -53.50 -1.18 29.13
C LEU A 133 -52.17 -0.66 29.69
N ASN A 134 -51.67 -1.27 30.77
CA ASN A 134 -50.37 -0.92 31.35
C ASN A 134 -49.20 -1.36 30.46
N GLU A 135 -49.33 -2.48 29.74
CA GLU A 135 -48.33 -2.91 28.76
C GLU A 135 -48.26 -1.96 27.56
N LEU A 136 -49.40 -1.55 27.01
CA LEU A 136 -49.45 -0.56 25.92
C LEU A 136 -48.79 0.75 26.33
N ARG A 137 -49.10 1.27 27.53
CA ARG A 137 -48.47 2.48 28.09
C ARG A 137 -46.95 2.32 28.23
N ARG A 138 -46.49 1.14 28.66
CA ARG A 138 -45.05 0.83 28.80
C ARG A 138 -44.35 0.84 27.45
N LYS A 139 -44.93 0.21 26.42
CA LYS A 139 -44.39 0.20 25.05
C LYS A 139 -44.32 1.61 24.45
N LEU A 140 -45.35 2.43 24.66
CA LEU A 140 -45.42 3.80 24.16
C LEU A 140 -44.40 4.72 24.84
N LYS A 141 -44.22 4.56 26.16
CA LYS A 141 -43.19 5.26 26.93
C LYS A 141 -41.78 4.85 26.49
N ALA A 142 -41.52 3.55 26.32
CA ALA A 142 -40.22 3.05 25.86
C ALA A 142 -39.83 3.64 24.50
N MET A 143 -40.75 3.66 23.52
CA MET A 143 -40.49 4.28 22.21
C MET A 143 -40.26 5.80 22.29
N THR A 144 -40.95 6.49 23.21
CA THR A 144 -40.76 7.93 23.44
C THR A 144 -39.40 8.23 24.06
N ASP A 145 -38.98 7.43 25.02
CA ASP A 145 -37.68 7.56 25.68
C ASP A 145 -36.53 7.26 24.69
N GLU A 146 -36.70 6.25 23.83
CA GLU A 146 -35.75 5.90 22.78
C GLU A 146 -35.62 7.00 21.70
N LEU A 147 -36.74 7.63 21.30
CA LEU A 147 -36.74 8.72 20.33
C LEU A 147 -35.99 9.97 20.81
N ASN A 148 -36.12 10.29 22.11
CA ASN A 148 -35.49 11.46 22.71
C ASN A 148 -34.02 11.23 23.07
N ASN A 149 -33.63 9.98 23.38
CA ASN A 149 -32.27 9.62 23.76
C ASN A 149 -31.84 8.29 23.11
N PRO A 150 -31.41 8.31 21.83
CA PRO A 150 -31.01 7.10 21.13
C PRO A 150 -29.70 6.54 21.70
N SER A 151 -29.77 5.37 22.33
CA SER A 151 -28.60 4.62 22.85
C SER A 151 -27.69 4.05 21.76
N THR A 152 -28.14 4.15 20.50
CA THR A 152 -27.50 3.60 19.31
C THR A 152 -26.43 4.51 18.74
N ILE A 153 -26.39 5.81 19.08
CA ILE A 153 -25.43 6.78 18.50
C ILE A 153 -24.77 7.54 19.65
N SER A 154 -23.44 7.46 19.75
CA SER A 154 -22.66 8.26 20.70
C SER A 154 -21.52 8.99 20.00
N LEU A 155 -21.20 10.19 20.49
CA LEU A 155 -20.05 10.97 20.04
C LEU A 155 -18.89 10.72 20.99
N ARG A 156 -17.72 10.40 20.44
CA ARG A 156 -16.49 10.23 21.19
C ARG A 156 -15.48 11.28 20.74
N GLU A 157 -14.98 12.04 21.71
CA GLU A 157 -13.87 12.96 21.51
C GLU A 157 -12.57 12.29 21.94
N ASP A 158 -11.68 12.09 20.98
CA ASP A 158 -10.34 11.59 21.24
C ASP A 158 -9.36 12.77 21.19
N SER A 159 -8.78 13.10 22.34
CA SER A 159 -7.79 14.17 22.47
C SER A 159 -6.39 13.65 22.14
N GLN A 160 -5.82 14.10 21.02
CA GLN A 160 -4.39 13.98 20.70
C GLN A 160 -3.69 15.34 20.89
N PRO A 161 -2.35 15.39 21.07
CA PRO A 161 -1.64 16.62 21.42
C PRO A 161 -1.71 17.76 20.37
N PHE A 162 -2.18 17.50 19.14
CA PHE A 162 -2.25 18.51 18.08
C PHE A 162 -3.62 18.64 17.40
N ILE A 163 -4.52 17.64 17.49
CA ILE A 163 -5.88 17.69 16.90
C ILE A 163 -6.85 16.94 17.83
N THR A 164 -8.00 17.54 18.11
CA THR A 164 -9.14 16.85 18.75
C THR A 164 -9.99 16.18 17.67
N GLN A 165 -10.12 14.86 17.73
CA GLN A 165 -10.89 14.10 16.75
C GLN A 165 -12.26 13.72 17.32
N ILE A 166 -13.33 14.00 16.56
CA ILE A 166 -14.69 13.59 16.89
C ILE A 166 -15.02 12.35 16.07
N SER A 167 -15.45 11.27 16.73
CA SER A 167 -15.91 10.04 16.08
C SER A 167 -17.35 9.72 16.50
N VAL A 168 -18.11 9.16 15.56
CA VAL A 168 -19.48 8.70 15.79
C VAL A 168 -19.43 7.19 16.00
N VAL A 169 -19.82 6.73 17.18
CA VAL A 169 -19.93 5.30 17.50
C VAL A 169 -21.39 4.90 17.37
N VAL A 170 -21.65 3.92 16.50
CA VAL A 170 -22.99 3.35 16.31
C VAL A 170 -23.03 1.95 16.93
N SER A 171 -23.82 1.78 17.98
CA SER A 171 -24.03 0.51 18.69
C SER A 171 -24.94 -0.38 17.84
N GLU A 172 -24.46 -1.47 17.25
CA GLU A 172 -25.32 -2.36 16.44
C GLU A 172 -26.37 -3.07 17.32
N ASN A 173 -27.65 -2.70 17.18
CA ASN A 173 -28.75 -3.59 17.54
C ASN A 173 -28.96 -4.57 16.37
N ARG A 174 -28.84 -5.86 16.65
CA ARG A 174 -29.17 -6.96 15.73
C ARG A 174 -30.61 -6.77 15.27
N LEU A 175 -30.79 -6.34 14.01
CA LEU A 175 -31.95 -6.51 13.12
C LEU A 175 -32.05 -5.27 12.21
N GLN A 176 -31.45 -5.30 11.00
CA GLN A 176 -32.06 -4.84 9.74
C GLN A 176 -31.11 -4.86 8.52
N SER A 177 -31.74 -4.85 7.34
CA SER A 177 -31.37 -5.46 6.05
C SER A 177 -30.51 -4.63 5.08
N SER A 178 -30.04 -5.34 4.05
CA SER A 178 -28.92 -5.12 3.12
C SER A 178 -29.02 -4.03 2.03
N ALA A 179 -29.86 -2.99 2.17
CA ALA A 179 -30.10 -2.06 1.04
C ALA A 179 -29.27 -0.75 1.03
N ASN A 180 -28.71 -0.30 2.16
CA ASN A 180 -28.08 1.04 2.26
C ASN A 180 -26.53 1.07 2.20
N ARG A 181 -25.86 -0.04 1.89
CA ARG A 181 -24.38 -0.13 1.97
C ARG A 181 -23.60 0.48 0.79
N ARG A 182 -24.25 0.99 -0.26
CA ARG A 182 -23.57 1.38 -1.52
C ARG A 182 -22.90 2.76 -1.51
N SER A 183 -23.21 3.66 -0.57
CA SER A 183 -22.66 5.04 -0.58
C SER A 183 -21.54 5.30 0.42
N ILE A 184 -21.24 4.35 1.31
CA ILE A 184 -20.25 4.51 2.40
C ILE A 184 -18.86 3.92 2.03
N SER A 185 -18.79 3.09 0.97
CA SER A 185 -17.63 2.25 0.68
C SER A 185 -16.35 2.96 0.22
N ASN A 186 -16.43 4.21 -0.22
CA ASN A 186 -15.26 4.94 -0.74
C ASN A 186 -14.58 5.83 0.31
N ILE A 187 -15.23 6.06 1.45
CA ILE A 187 -14.76 7.00 2.49
C ILE A 187 -14.02 6.24 3.60
N GLN A 188 -14.41 4.99 3.89
CA GLN A 188 -13.83 4.21 4.99
C GLN A 188 -12.40 3.73 4.73
N ARG A 189 -11.96 3.56 3.48
CA ARG A 189 -10.58 3.11 3.17
C ARG A 189 -9.50 4.11 3.61
N SER A 190 -9.85 5.40 3.73
CA SER A 190 -8.96 6.48 4.16
C SER A 190 -8.89 6.68 5.69
N LEU A 191 -9.80 6.08 6.47
CA LEU A 191 -9.95 6.37 7.91
C LEU A 191 -9.27 5.33 8.82
N VAL A 192 -8.84 4.21 8.25
CA VAL A 192 -8.46 2.99 8.99
C VAL A 192 -6.99 2.96 9.38
N GLU A 193 -6.11 3.73 8.72
CA GLU A 193 -4.68 3.71 9.01
C GLU A 193 -4.26 5.09 9.55
N GLN A 194 -4.40 5.28 10.86
CA GLN A 194 -3.91 6.50 11.51
C GLN A 194 -2.38 6.39 11.70
N PRO A 195 -1.63 7.49 11.54
CA PRO A 195 -0.18 7.49 11.74
C PRO A 195 0.18 6.98 13.14
N GLY A 196 1.02 5.95 13.22
CA GLY A 196 1.59 5.50 14.49
C GLY A 196 0.80 4.39 15.18
N SER A 197 -0.09 3.74 14.45
CA SER A 197 -0.84 2.57 14.93
C SER A 197 0.08 1.53 15.56
N LYS A 198 -0.18 1.19 16.83
CA LYS A 198 0.52 0.11 17.53
C LYS A 198 -0.28 -1.17 17.38
N PHE A 199 0.37 -2.31 17.62
CA PHE A 199 -0.28 -3.62 17.55
C PHE A 199 -0.02 -4.37 18.85
N ARG A 200 -0.94 -5.26 19.22
CA ARG A 200 -0.65 -6.21 20.30
C ARG A 200 0.57 -7.04 19.91
N ALA A 201 1.55 -7.13 20.80
CA ALA A 201 2.77 -7.92 20.55
C ALA A 201 2.48 -9.42 20.39
N THR A 202 1.42 -9.92 21.02
CA THR A 202 0.91 -11.29 20.88
C THR A 202 -0.25 -11.31 19.88
N GLY A 203 -0.12 -12.11 18.83
CA GLY A 203 -1.18 -12.33 17.86
C GLY A 203 -2.07 -13.53 18.21
N THR A 204 -3.03 -13.78 17.34
CA THR A 204 -3.94 -14.93 17.36
C THR A 204 -3.83 -15.69 16.05
N VAL A 205 -3.77 -17.02 16.11
CA VAL A 205 -3.84 -17.86 14.91
C VAL A 205 -5.26 -17.82 14.36
N VAL A 206 -5.43 -17.41 13.11
CA VAL A 206 -6.74 -17.26 12.46
C VAL A 206 -6.96 -18.25 11.31
N ALA A 207 -5.90 -18.85 10.80
CA ALA A 207 -5.94 -19.92 9.81
C ALA A 207 -4.70 -20.82 9.96
N GLY A 208 -4.83 -22.11 9.69
CA GLY A 208 -3.78 -23.10 9.88
C GLY A 208 -3.41 -23.33 11.35
N GLY A 209 -2.13 -23.55 11.64
CA GLY A 209 -1.62 -23.76 13.01
C GLY A 209 -1.88 -25.14 13.60
N ASN A 210 -2.48 -26.06 12.83
CA ASN A 210 -2.70 -27.46 13.21
C ASN A 210 -1.62 -28.40 12.63
N GLY A 211 -0.39 -27.88 12.53
CA GLY A 211 0.75 -28.53 11.88
C GLY A 211 0.76 -28.38 10.36
N CYS A 212 1.90 -28.74 9.76
CA CYS A 212 2.07 -28.79 8.31
C CYS A 212 1.26 -29.95 7.72
N GLY A 213 0.42 -29.67 6.71
CA GLY A 213 -0.31 -30.72 6.01
C GLY A 213 -1.36 -30.17 5.05
N ASN A 214 -2.11 -31.07 4.42
CA ASN A 214 -3.06 -30.76 3.35
C ASN A 214 -4.54 -30.88 3.78
N GLN A 215 -4.81 -31.16 5.05
CA GLN A 215 -6.18 -31.13 5.58
C GLN A 215 -6.77 -29.70 5.50
N LEU A 216 -8.09 -29.56 5.59
CA LEU A 216 -8.76 -28.27 5.47
C LEU A 216 -8.51 -27.32 6.65
N ASN A 217 -8.06 -27.84 7.80
CA ASN A 217 -7.60 -27.05 8.95
C ASN A 217 -6.06 -26.86 8.97
N GLN A 218 -5.34 -27.30 7.94
CA GLN A 218 -3.88 -27.24 7.85
C GLN A 218 -3.43 -26.41 6.65
N LEU A 219 -2.23 -25.85 6.75
CA LEU A 219 -1.54 -25.14 5.67
C LEU A 219 -0.13 -25.73 5.50
N SER A 220 0.52 -25.43 4.38
CA SER A 220 1.90 -25.79 4.10
C SER A 220 2.56 -24.61 3.36
N CYS A 221 3.45 -23.88 4.04
CA CYS A 221 4.12 -22.68 3.55
C CYS A 221 3.15 -21.67 2.90
N PRO A 222 2.19 -21.09 3.66
CA PRO A 222 1.34 -20.02 3.14
C PRO A 222 2.20 -18.81 2.76
N THR A 223 1.96 -18.26 1.58
CA THR A 223 2.76 -17.17 1.01
C THR A 223 1.97 -15.86 0.95
N GLY A 224 1.33 -15.57 -0.17
CA GLY A 224 0.49 -14.38 -0.33
C GLY A 224 -0.88 -14.55 0.33
N ILE A 225 -1.38 -13.44 0.88
CA ILE A 225 -2.68 -13.37 1.54
C ILE A 225 -3.44 -12.12 1.10
N SER A 226 -4.76 -12.26 0.99
CA SER A 226 -5.69 -11.14 0.78
C SER A 226 -6.89 -11.27 1.72
N ILE A 227 -7.49 -10.15 2.09
CA ILE A 227 -8.60 -10.11 3.03
C ILE A 227 -9.75 -9.32 2.41
N ASP A 228 -10.95 -9.89 2.45
CA ASP A 228 -12.15 -9.21 1.96
C ASP A 228 -12.83 -8.34 3.03
N ARG A 229 -13.82 -7.55 2.61
CA ARG A 229 -14.63 -6.73 3.53
C ARG A 229 -15.41 -7.53 4.58
N LYS A 230 -15.58 -8.85 4.40
CA LYS A 230 -16.22 -9.76 5.36
C LYS A 230 -15.21 -10.42 6.30
N LYS A 231 -13.91 -10.06 6.18
CA LYS A 231 -12.79 -10.65 6.91
C LYS A 231 -12.53 -12.12 6.59
N ASN A 232 -12.92 -12.56 5.40
CA ASN A 232 -12.47 -13.84 4.84
C ASN A 232 -11.03 -13.67 4.36
N ILE A 233 -10.21 -14.69 4.61
CA ILE A 233 -8.79 -14.68 4.29
C ILE A 233 -8.57 -15.60 3.08
N PHE A 234 -8.02 -15.06 2.01
CA PHE A 234 -7.64 -15.79 0.81
C PHE A 234 -6.15 -16.07 0.89
N ILE A 235 -5.76 -17.33 0.85
CA ILE A 235 -4.40 -17.77 1.18
C ILE A 235 -3.84 -18.57 0.00
N ALA A 236 -2.70 -18.15 -0.53
CA ALA A 236 -1.88 -18.98 -1.40
C ALA A 236 -1.13 -20.01 -0.55
N ASP A 237 -1.66 -21.23 -0.50
CA ASP A 237 -1.09 -22.35 0.27
C ASP A 237 -0.07 -23.09 -0.61
N SER A 238 1.10 -22.48 -0.77
CA SER A 238 2.07 -22.81 -1.82
C SER A 238 2.58 -24.24 -1.75
N GLY A 239 2.87 -24.74 -0.54
CA GLY A 239 3.31 -26.12 -0.31
C GLY A 239 2.26 -27.16 -0.70
N ASN A 240 0.98 -26.83 -0.52
CA ASN A 240 -0.13 -27.69 -0.92
C ASN A 240 -0.62 -27.46 -2.37
N ASN A 241 -0.04 -26.49 -3.09
CA ASN A 241 -0.40 -26.16 -4.47
C ASN A 241 -1.90 -25.84 -4.64
N ARG A 242 -2.44 -25.05 -3.72
CA ARG A 242 -3.86 -24.67 -3.70
C ARG A 242 -4.05 -23.23 -3.23
N VAL A 243 -5.23 -22.67 -3.47
CA VAL A 243 -5.69 -21.44 -2.82
C VAL A 243 -6.89 -21.77 -1.95
N VAL A 244 -6.87 -21.27 -0.72
CA VAL A 244 -7.88 -21.53 0.31
C VAL A 244 -8.56 -20.24 0.73
N GLU A 245 -9.89 -20.23 0.76
CA GLU A 245 -10.68 -19.22 1.45
C GLU A 245 -10.94 -19.68 2.89
N TRP A 246 -10.51 -18.88 3.86
CA TRP A 246 -10.79 -19.12 5.27
C TRP A 246 -11.78 -18.08 5.77
N ARG A 247 -13.03 -18.50 5.99
CA ARG A 247 -14.08 -17.56 6.42
C ARG A 247 -13.83 -17.04 7.82
N CYS A 248 -14.30 -15.82 8.10
CA CYS A 248 -14.17 -15.22 9.42
C CYS A 248 -14.72 -16.17 10.51
N CYS A 249 -13.89 -16.45 11.52
CA CYS A 249 -14.19 -17.37 12.63
C CYS A 249 -14.38 -18.86 12.26
N ALA A 250 -14.09 -19.27 11.02
CA ALA A 250 -14.12 -20.68 10.65
C ALA A 250 -12.94 -21.45 11.25
N SER A 251 -13.12 -22.75 11.49
CA SER A 251 -12.06 -23.67 11.96
C SER A 251 -11.34 -24.42 10.84
N VAL A 252 -11.88 -24.34 9.61
CA VAL A 252 -11.36 -24.97 8.40
C VAL A 252 -11.52 -23.99 7.23
N GLY A 253 -10.61 -24.08 6.26
CA GLY A 253 -10.71 -23.38 4.99
C GLY A 253 -11.44 -24.20 3.91
N GLU A 254 -11.82 -23.52 2.85
CA GLU A 254 -12.43 -24.08 1.64
C GLU A 254 -11.46 -23.90 0.46
N ILE A 255 -11.23 -24.96 -0.32
CA ILE A 255 -10.36 -24.87 -1.50
C ILE A 255 -11.12 -24.17 -2.63
N ILE A 256 -10.60 -23.03 -3.09
CA ILE A 256 -11.21 -22.23 -4.16
C ILE A 256 -10.45 -22.32 -5.49
N ALA A 257 -9.17 -22.74 -5.48
CA ALA A 257 -8.39 -23.04 -6.68
C ALA A 257 -7.33 -24.11 -6.43
N GLY A 258 -6.88 -24.81 -7.48
CA GLY A 258 -5.92 -25.92 -7.35
C GLY A 258 -6.51 -27.18 -6.71
N ARG A 259 -7.78 -27.49 -7.00
CA ARG A 259 -8.53 -28.63 -6.41
C ARG A 259 -7.89 -29.99 -6.71
N ASN A 260 -7.24 -30.11 -7.86
CA ASN A 260 -6.51 -31.31 -8.28
C ASN A 260 -5.01 -31.24 -7.95
N GLY A 261 -4.64 -30.36 -7.01
CA GLY A 261 -3.29 -30.22 -6.48
C GLY A 261 -2.26 -29.81 -7.54
N ARG A 262 -1.08 -30.42 -7.44
CA ARG A 262 0.10 -30.05 -8.24
C ARG A 262 -0.06 -30.40 -9.71
N GLY A 263 0.00 -29.41 -10.60
CA GLY A 263 0.03 -29.66 -12.05
C GLY A 263 -0.25 -28.41 -12.88
N LYS A 264 -0.43 -28.60 -14.20
CA LYS A 264 -0.65 -27.53 -15.19
C LYS A 264 -2.09 -27.47 -15.71
N GLY A 265 -2.95 -28.38 -15.28
CA GLY A 265 -4.36 -28.42 -15.64
C GLY A 265 -5.11 -27.12 -15.29
N THR A 266 -6.34 -27.02 -15.76
CA THR A 266 -7.25 -25.88 -15.54
C THR A 266 -7.86 -25.83 -14.14
N ASP A 267 -7.53 -26.78 -13.28
CA ASP A 267 -7.93 -26.87 -11.87
C ASP A 267 -6.76 -27.33 -10.98
N GLN A 268 -5.54 -27.18 -11.48
CA GLN A 268 -4.29 -27.52 -10.83
C GLN A 268 -3.41 -26.27 -10.73
N LEU A 269 -2.70 -26.14 -9.62
CA LEU A 269 -1.70 -25.09 -9.44
C LEU A 269 -0.35 -25.72 -9.19
N LYS A 270 0.71 -24.92 -9.25
CA LYS A 270 2.06 -25.36 -8.90
C LYS A 270 2.82 -24.22 -8.24
N GLY A 271 2.95 -24.31 -6.92
CA GLY A 271 3.56 -23.27 -6.09
C GLY A 271 2.93 -21.90 -6.31
N PRO A 272 1.62 -21.72 -6.03
CA PRO A 272 1.00 -20.40 -6.04
C PRO A 272 1.71 -19.50 -5.04
N SER A 273 2.19 -18.35 -5.50
CA SER A 273 2.99 -17.43 -4.67
C SER A 273 2.16 -16.29 -4.10
N ASP A 274 1.08 -15.91 -4.77
CA ASP A 274 0.23 -14.81 -4.36
C ASP A 274 -1.21 -14.96 -4.83
N VAL A 275 -2.13 -14.33 -4.11
CA VAL A 275 -3.56 -14.27 -4.43
C VAL A 275 -4.12 -12.89 -4.07
N ILE A 276 -4.81 -12.27 -5.03
CA ILE A 276 -5.60 -11.06 -4.80
C ILE A 276 -7.06 -11.28 -5.16
N ILE A 277 -7.93 -10.48 -4.55
CA ILE A 277 -9.36 -10.54 -4.78
C ILE A 277 -9.85 -9.25 -5.44
N ASP A 278 -10.77 -9.41 -6.36
CA ASP A 278 -11.63 -8.35 -6.86
C ASP A 278 -13.04 -8.61 -6.38
N GLU A 279 -13.37 -8.05 -5.21
CA GLU A 279 -14.70 -8.19 -4.60
C GLU A 279 -15.82 -7.63 -5.47
N THR A 280 -15.53 -6.66 -6.34
CA THR A 280 -16.55 -6.00 -7.16
C THR A 280 -17.04 -6.94 -8.26
N ASN A 281 -16.10 -7.68 -8.85
CA ASN A 281 -16.38 -8.60 -9.95
C ASN A 281 -16.47 -10.06 -9.51
N HIS A 282 -16.35 -10.35 -8.21
CA HIS A 282 -16.31 -11.71 -7.65
C HIS A 282 -15.24 -12.60 -8.31
N LEU A 283 -14.04 -12.02 -8.50
CA LEU A 283 -12.89 -12.69 -9.11
C LEU A 283 -11.74 -12.83 -8.11
N ILE A 284 -10.94 -13.85 -8.31
CA ILE A 284 -9.61 -13.98 -7.70
C ILE A 284 -8.56 -14.02 -8.81
N ILE A 285 -7.38 -13.49 -8.51
CA ILE A 285 -6.23 -13.52 -9.41
C ILE A 285 -5.08 -14.19 -8.65
N ILE A 286 -4.47 -15.18 -9.27
CA ILE A 286 -3.51 -16.08 -8.65
C ILE A 286 -2.21 -16.02 -9.45
N ALA A 287 -1.10 -15.77 -8.76
CA ALA A 287 0.24 -15.93 -9.31
C ALA A 287 0.65 -17.41 -9.18
N ASP A 288 0.49 -18.18 -10.25
CA ASP A 288 0.82 -19.61 -10.32
C ASP A 288 2.29 -19.78 -10.79
N ARG A 289 3.19 -19.38 -9.89
CA ARG A 289 4.60 -19.10 -10.18
C ARG A 289 5.33 -20.23 -10.88
N GLN A 290 5.29 -21.47 -10.36
CA GLN A 290 6.07 -22.57 -10.95
C GLN A 290 5.47 -23.10 -12.26
N ASN A 291 4.24 -22.73 -12.58
CA ASN A 291 3.65 -22.95 -13.90
C ASN A 291 3.92 -21.80 -14.87
N GLY A 292 4.48 -20.69 -14.39
CA GLY A 292 4.88 -19.58 -15.22
C GLY A 292 3.70 -18.75 -15.72
N ARG A 293 2.62 -18.64 -14.94
CA ARG A 293 1.36 -18.03 -15.37
C ARG A 293 0.66 -17.24 -14.26
N VAL A 294 -0.16 -16.28 -14.67
CA VAL A 294 -1.15 -15.60 -13.80
C VAL A 294 -2.53 -16.02 -14.26
N ILE A 295 -3.38 -16.43 -13.33
CA ILE A 295 -4.71 -16.99 -13.58
C ILE A 295 -5.75 -16.07 -12.96
N ARG A 296 -6.87 -15.84 -13.64
CA ARG A 296 -8.12 -15.37 -13.00
C ARG A 296 -9.07 -16.54 -12.80
N SER A 297 -9.77 -16.56 -11.68
CA SER A 297 -10.86 -17.50 -11.44
C SER A 297 -12.08 -16.76 -10.90
N SER A 298 -13.27 -17.17 -11.32
CA SER A 298 -14.52 -16.70 -10.72
C SER A 298 -14.79 -17.48 -9.45
N LEU A 299 -15.11 -16.76 -8.36
CA LEU A 299 -15.49 -17.37 -7.08
C LEU A 299 -16.75 -18.24 -7.20
N ASP A 300 -17.66 -17.90 -8.11
CA ASP A 300 -18.96 -18.57 -8.23
C ASP A 300 -18.96 -19.74 -9.23
N GLN A 301 -18.18 -19.64 -10.31
CA GLN A 301 -18.26 -20.58 -11.43
C GLN A 301 -17.03 -21.49 -11.58
N ASN A 302 -16.00 -21.33 -10.74
CA ASN A 302 -14.74 -22.10 -10.78
C ASN A 302 -14.13 -22.22 -12.19
N ARG A 303 -14.26 -21.15 -13.00
CA ARG A 303 -13.66 -21.09 -14.34
C ARG A 303 -12.34 -20.37 -14.29
N GLU A 304 -11.26 -21.12 -14.39
CA GLU A 304 -9.91 -20.58 -14.47
C GLU A 304 -9.60 -20.12 -15.90
N HIS A 305 -9.10 -18.90 -16.05
CA HIS A 305 -8.60 -18.35 -17.30
C HIS A 305 -7.19 -17.84 -17.10
N ILE A 306 -6.27 -18.25 -17.99
CA ILE A 306 -4.91 -17.75 -17.99
C ILE A 306 -4.93 -16.31 -18.52
N LEU A 307 -4.37 -15.38 -17.73
CA LEU A 307 -4.22 -13.97 -18.07
C LEU A 307 -2.86 -13.68 -18.69
N ILE A 308 -1.81 -14.20 -18.07
CA ILE A 308 -0.41 -13.94 -18.43
C ILE A 308 0.32 -15.27 -18.47
N HIS A 309 1.17 -15.45 -19.48
CA HIS A 309 2.00 -16.64 -19.68
C HIS A 309 3.49 -16.28 -19.69
N ASN A 310 4.37 -17.27 -19.50
CA ASN A 310 5.83 -17.13 -19.54
C ASN A 310 6.35 -16.04 -18.59
N ILE A 311 5.83 -16.05 -17.36
CA ILE A 311 6.17 -15.11 -16.31
C ILE A 311 6.52 -15.86 -15.02
N ASP A 312 7.68 -15.60 -14.42
CA ASP A 312 8.01 -16.10 -13.07
C ASP A 312 7.39 -15.16 -12.03
N CYS A 313 6.05 -15.12 -12.02
CA CYS A 313 5.27 -14.15 -11.26
C CYS A 313 5.38 -14.45 -9.76
N TYR A 314 6.02 -13.56 -8.99
CA TYR A 314 6.07 -13.73 -7.54
C TYR A 314 4.84 -13.12 -6.87
N SER A 315 4.48 -11.90 -7.23
CA SER A 315 3.33 -11.19 -6.67
C SER A 315 2.53 -10.48 -7.75
N VAL A 316 1.25 -10.30 -7.47
CA VAL A 316 0.30 -9.60 -8.34
C VAL A 316 -0.49 -8.61 -7.49
N THR A 317 -0.67 -7.39 -7.99
CA THR A 317 -1.58 -6.41 -7.39
C THR A 317 -2.41 -5.72 -8.45
N MET A 318 -3.49 -5.07 -8.05
CA MET A 318 -4.42 -4.41 -8.97
C MET A 318 -4.75 -3.00 -8.48
N ASP A 319 -4.68 -2.02 -9.38
CA ASP A 319 -5.11 -0.65 -9.08
C ASP A 319 -6.64 -0.48 -9.18
N LYS A 320 -7.13 0.71 -8.82
CA LYS A 320 -8.57 1.04 -8.84
C LYS A 320 -9.16 1.06 -10.25
N GLN A 321 -8.32 1.17 -11.28
CA GLN A 321 -8.71 1.20 -12.69
C GLN A 321 -8.72 -0.22 -13.30
N GLY A 322 -8.24 -1.22 -12.57
CA GLY A 322 -8.21 -2.62 -12.99
C GLY A 322 -6.96 -3.00 -13.79
N PHE A 323 -5.88 -2.21 -13.72
CA PHE A 323 -4.57 -2.66 -14.23
C PHE A 323 -3.90 -3.57 -13.23
N LEU A 324 -3.31 -4.65 -13.74
CA LEU A 324 -2.53 -5.59 -12.97
C LEU A 324 -1.05 -5.23 -13.01
N TYR A 325 -0.41 -5.24 -11.86
CA TYR A 325 1.03 -5.10 -11.73
C TYR A 325 1.58 -6.43 -11.27
N VAL A 326 2.58 -6.95 -11.98
CA VAL A 326 3.17 -8.27 -11.72
C VAL A 326 4.68 -8.16 -11.64
N SER A 327 5.26 -8.79 -10.62
CA SER A 327 6.71 -8.92 -10.47
C SER A 327 7.20 -10.20 -11.13
N ASP A 328 8.10 -10.07 -12.11
CA ASP A 328 8.77 -11.22 -12.74
C ASP A 328 10.14 -11.41 -12.10
N TRP A 329 10.27 -12.45 -11.30
CA TRP A 329 11.50 -12.77 -10.59
C TRP A 329 12.67 -13.02 -11.54
N LYS A 330 12.41 -13.67 -12.68
CA LYS A 330 13.46 -14.10 -13.60
C LYS A 330 13.96 -12.96 -14.47
N LYS A 331 13.08 -12.02 -14.83
CA LYS A 331 13.44 -10.81 -15.59
C LYS A 331 13.90 -9.66 -14.71
N SER A 332 13.72 -9.78 -13.39
CA SER A 332 13.97 -8.71 -12.43
C SER A 332 13.21 -7.43 -12.78
N ASP A 333 11.95 -7.54 -13.18
CA ASP A 333 11.13 -6.40 -13.55
C ASP A 333 9.73 -6.45 -12.93
N VAL A 334 9.05 -5.30 -12.99
CA VAL A 334 7.64 -5.17 -12.69
C VAL A 334 6.94 -4.60 -13.92
N THR A 335 5.91 -5.30 -14.38
CA THR A 335 5.15 -4.93 -15.58
C THR A 335 3.70 -4.66 -15.24
N ARG A 336 3.12 -3.65 -15.91
CA ARG A 336 1.70 -3.30 -15.85
C ARG A 336 0.97 -3.89 -17.04
N TRP A 337 -0.19 -4.49 -16.76
CA TRP A 337 -1.04 -5.17 -17.72
C TRP A 337 -2.45 -4.64 -17.62
N LYS A 338 -3.14 -4.54 -18.74
CA LYS A 338 -4.58 -4.27 -18.78
C LYS A 338 -5.32 -5.47 -19.33
N PHE A 339 -6.50 -5.75 -18.77
CA PHE A 339 -7.31 -6.86 -19.25
C PHE A 339 -7.65 -6.73 -20.74
N GLY A 340 -7.35 -7.80 -21.49
CA GLY A 340 -7.62 -7.89 -22.92
C GLY A 340 -6.56 -7.25 -23.81
N GLU A 341 -5.53 -6.61 -23.24
CA GLU A 341 -4.40 -6.10 -24.00
C GLU A 341 -3.28 -7.15 -24.05
N ASN A 342 -2.64 -7.30 -25.22
CA ASN A 342 -1.54 -8.26 -25.43
C ASN A 342 -0.16 -7.65 -25.15
N HIS A 343 -0.12 -6.39 -24.72
CA HIS A 343 1.10 -5.66 -24.42
C HIS A 343 1.13 -5.30 -22.94
N CYS A 344 2.33 -5.30 -22.38
CA CYS A 344 2.58 -4.85 -21.02
C CYS A 344 3.52 -3.64 -21.03
N GLU A 345 3.38 -2.78 -20.04
CA GLU A 345 4.27 -1.64 -19.85
C GLU A 345 5.26 -1.94 -18.75
N LEU A 346 6.54 -1.68 -18.99
CA LEU A 346 7.58 -1.80 -18.00
C LEU A 346 7.47 -0.65 -16.99
N VAL A 347 7.29 -0.97 -15.71
CA VAL A 347 7.14 0.03 -14.64
C VAL A 347 8.41 0.17 -13.81
N ALA A 348 9.07 -0.95 -13.51
CA ALA A 348 10.34 -0.99 -12.82
C ALA A 348 11.22 -2.08 -13.45
N SER A 349 12.52 -1.85 -13.58
CA SER A 349 13.42 -2.74 -14.33
C SER A 349 14.73 -3.02 -13.60
N GLY A 350 15.23 -4.24 -13.79
CA GLY A 350 16.57 -4.67 -13.44
C GLY A 350 17.56 -4.65 -14.61
N ASP A 351 17.25 -4.00 -15.74
CA ASP A 351 18.19 -3.89 -16.87
C ASP A 351 19.35 -2.93 -16.54
N ARG A 352 20.57 -3.37 -16.89
CA ARG A 352 21.86 -2.68 -16.65
C ARG A 352 22.02 -1.38 -17.47
N SER A 353 21.06 -1.06 -18.32
CA SER A 353 21.02 0.18 -19.11
C SER A 353 20.58 1.40 -18.28
N MET A 354 19.93 1.19 -17.13
CA MET A 354 19.60 2.23 -16.16
C MET A 354 20.68 2.30 -15.06
N ARG A 355 20.84 3.46 -14.41
CA ARG A 355 21.84 3.69 -13.35
C ARG A 355 21.76 2.58 -12.29
N GLU A 356 22.92 2.02 -11.89
CA GLU A 356 23.06 0.84 -11.01
C GLU A 356 22.16 0.86 -9.75
N ILE A 357 21.87 2.06 -9.22
CA ILE A 357 21.10 2.23 -7.97
C ILE A 357 19.62 1.83 -8.12
N SER A 358 19.02 1.91 -9.31
CA SER A 358 17.61 1.56 -9.55
C SER A 358 17.39 0.09 -9.96
N GLN A 359 18.45 -0.71 -10.06
CA GLN A 359 18.35 -2.08 -10.56
C GLN A 359 17.69 -3.01 -9.53
N LEU A 360 16.62 -3.68 -9.93
CA LEU A 360 15.98 -4.74 -9.13
C LEU A 360 16.76 -6.06 -9.22
N ASP A 361 16.82 -6.82 -8.12
CA ASP A 361 17.32 -8.20 -8.09
C ASP A 361 16.40 -9.09 -7.23
N GLY A 362 15.61 -9.92 -7.91
CA GLY A 362 14.58 -10.75 -7.30
C GLY A 362 13.43 -9.92 -6.73
N PRO A 363 12.70 -9.13 -7.54
CA PRO A 363 11.50 -8.45 -7.07
C PRO A 363 10.47 -9.49 -6.60
N SER A 364 10.01 -9.37 -5.36
CA SER A 364 9.02 -10.26 -4.76
C SER A 364 7.63 -9.63 -4.74
N PHE A 365 7.22 -9.00 -3.64
CA PHE A 365 5.93 -8.36 -3.52
C PHE A 365 5.89 -6.99 -4.20
N VAL A 366 4.74 -6.69 -4.79
CA VAL A 366 4.44 -5.41 -5.43
C VAL A 366 3.19 -4.81 -4.81
N PHE A 367 3.21 -3.50 -4.57
CA PHE A 367 2.05 -2.74 -4.11
C PHE A 367 1.89 -1.48 -4.96
N VAL A 368 0.66 -1.10 -5.25
CA VAL A 368 0.34 0.15 -5.96
C VAL A 368 -0.57 1.01 -5.09
N ASP A 369 -0.16 2.26 -4.83
CA ASP A 369 -0.93 3.19 -4.03
C ASP A 369 -1.98 3.97 -4.86
N GLU A 370 -2.74 4.84 -4.20
CA GLU A 370 -3.80 5.61 -4.84
C GLU A 370 -3.29 6.65 -5.86
N ASP A 371 -2.01 7.04 -5.76
CA ASP A 371 -1.33 7.96 -6.67
C ASP A 371 -0.63 7.20 -7.82
N GLU A 372 -0.91 5.90 -7.96
CA GLU A 372 -0.28 4.97 -8.92
C GLU A 372 1.25 4.88 -8.76
N SER A 373 1.75 5.11 -7.55
CA SER A 373 3.15 4.81 -7.23
C SER A 373 3.29 3.32 -6.95
N VAL A 374 4.34 2.72 -7.51
CA VAL A 374 4.61 1.30 -7.42
C VAL A 374 5.75 1.04 -6.46
N TYR A 375 5.49 0.22 -5.46
CA TYR A 375 6.45 -0.19 -4.44
C TYR A 375 6.80 -1.65 -4.66
N VAL A 376 8.09 -1.97 -4.51
CA VAL A 376 8.63 -3.29 -4.81
C VAL A 376 9.59 -3.72 -3.72
N SER A 377 9.37 -4.91 -3.17
CA SER A 377 10.33 -5.57 -2.30
C SER A 377 11.45 -6.19 -3.14
N ASP A 378 12.62 -5.56 -3.09
CA ASP A 378 13.82 -5.90 -3.86
C ASP A 378 14.74 -6.77 -3.01
N ILE A 379 14.49 -8.09 -3.03
CA ILE A 379 14.85 -8.93 -1.89
C ILE A 379 16.36 -9.13 -1.75
N ARG A 380 17.08 -9.28 -2.88
CA ARG A 380 18.52 -9.60 -2.86
C ARG A 380 19.34 -8.35 -2.63
N ASN A 381 18.76 -7.18 -2.88
CA ASN A 381 19.31 -5.89 -2.50
C ASN A 381 18.87 -5.43 -1.10
N HIS A 382 18.05 -6.22 -0.40
CA HIS A 382 17.66 -5.98 0.99
C HIS A 382 17.02 -4.59 1.22
N ARG A 383 16.08 -4.23 0.34
CA ARG A 383 15.46 -2.91 0.32
C ARG A 383 14.04 -2.96 -0.23
N VAL A 384 13.30 -1.88 0.01
CA VAL A 384 12.05 -1.57 -0.69
C VAL A 384 12.25 -0.34 -1.54
N MET A 385 11.85 -0.43 -2.79
CA MET A 385 11.96 0.63 -3.79
C MET A 385 10.57 1.18 -4.13
N LYS A 386 10.47 2.47 -4.42
CA LYS A 386 9.25 3.17 -4.88
C LYS A 386 9.52 3.85 -6.22
N TRP A 387 8.63 3.65 -7.18
CA TRP A 387 8.54 4.43 -8.42
C TRP A 387 7.27 5.25 -8.40
N ASN A 388 7.38 6.58 -8.43
CA ASN A 388 6.22 7.43 -8.67
C ASN A 388 5.67 7.16 -10.09
N LYS A 389 4.39 7.48 -10.32
CA LYS A 389 3.78 7.34 -11.65
C LYS A 389 4.65 8.00 -12.73
N ASN A 390 4.98 7.24 -13.78
CA ASN A 390 5.83 7.64 -14.90
C ASN A 390 7.29 8.03 -14.54
N ALA A 391 7.75 7.74 -13.32
CA ALA A 391 9.13 7.98 -12.93
C ALA A 391 10.09 7.08 -13.71
N ARG A 392 11.23 7.63 -14.10
CA ARG A 392 12.30 6.88 -14.76
C ARG A 392 13.24 6.18 -13.78
N GLU A 393 13.30 6.65 -12.54
CA GLU A 393 14.19 6.11 -11.51
C GLU A 393 13.39 5.85 -10.24
N GLY A 394 13.78 4.80 -9.52
CA GLY A 394 13.17 4.44 -8.25
C GLY A 394 13.95 5.05 -7.09
N ILE A 395 13.26 5.24 -5.96
CA ILE A 395 13.86 5.69 -4.71
C ILE A 395 13.77 4.58 -3.66
N VAL A 396 14.81 4.45 -2.83
CA VAL A 396 14.79 3.57 -1.66
C VAL A 396 13.89 4.20 -0.61
N VAL A 397 12.90 3.45 -0.12
CA VAL A 397 11.95 3.92 0.90
C VAL A 397 11.99 3.10 2.19
N ALA A 398 12.62 1.93 2.17
CA ALA A 398 12.96 1.17 3.37
C ALA A 398 14.22 0.31 3.14
N GLY A 399 15.03 0.12 4.18
CA GLY A 399 16.28 -0.64 4.10
C GLY A 399 17.35 0.04 3.25
N GLY A 400 18.06 -0.74 2.42
CA GLY A 400 19.11 -0.23 1.53
C GLY A 400 20.47 0.02 2.19
N ASN A 401 20.63 -0.33 3.46
CA ASN A 401 21.89 -0.22 4.21
C ASN A 401 22.59 -1.59 4.37
N GLY A 402 22.41 -2.47 3.39
CA GLY A 402 22.90 -3.86 3.40
C GLY A 402 22.03 -4.82 4.22
N ASN A 403 22.39 -6.10 4.16
CA ASN A 403 21.75 -7.14 4.96
C ASN A 403 22.08 -6.98 6.45
N GLY A 404 21.09 -7.01 7.32
CA GLY A 404 21.31 -7.07 8.77
C GLY A 404 20.06 -6.89 9.60
N ILE A 405 20.24 -6.89 10.92
CA ILE A 405 19.15 -6.83 11.91
C ILE A 405 18.90 -5.41 12.46
N ASN A 406 19.76 -4.44 12.13
CA ASN A 406 19.58 -3.07 12.60
C ASN A 406 18.27 -2.46 12.05
N LEU A 407 17.77 -1.42 12.71
CA LEU A 407 16.48 -0.80 12.35
C LEU A 407 16.50 -0.09 10.99
N ASN A 408 17.67 0.23 10.43
CA ASN A 408 17.84 0.76 9.08
C ASN A 408 18.18 -0.33 8.04
N GLN A 409 18.20 -1.59 8.43
CA GLN A 409 18.55 -2.74 7.59
C GLN A 409 17.36 -3.70 7.48
N LEU A 410 17.34 -4.45 6.38
CA LEU A 410 16.40 -5.52 6.09
C LEU A 410 17.20 -6.78 5.73
N SER A 411 16.58 -7.94 5.84
CA SER A 411 17.11 -9.23 5.41
C SER A 411 16.04 -9.94 4.58
N TYR A 412 16.26 -9.96 3.27
CA TYR A 412 15.36 -10.56 2.28
C TYR A 412 13.88 -10.12 2.41
N PRO A 413 13.56 -8.80 2.39
CA PRO A 413 12.20 -8.33 2.61
C PRO A 413 11.21 -8.94 1.61
N ARG A 414 10.01 -9.33 2.05
CA ARG A 414 8.98 -9.97 1.21
C ARG A 414 7.70 -9.15 1.16
N GLY A 415 6.64 -9.60 1.83
CA GLY A 415 5.34 -8.95 1.93
C GLY A 415 5.44 -7.45 2.18
N LEU A 416 4.60 -6.70 1.47
CA LEU A 416 4.65 -5.25 1.43
C LEU A 416 3.23 -4.69 1.40
N HIS A 417 2.95 -3.71 2.26
CA HIS A 417 1.68 -2.95 2.24
C HIS A 417 1.96 -1.50 2.58
N ILE A 418 1.36 -0.59 1.83
CA ILE A 418 1.48 0.84 2.06
C ILE A 418 0.13 1.37 2.50
N SER A 419 0.13 2.03 3.65
CA SER A 419 -1.07 2.64 4.19
C SER A 419 -1.44 3.93 3.44
N SER A 420 -2.71 4.31 3.55
CA SER A 420 -3.26 5.58 3.07
C SER A 420 -2.59 6.82 3.66
N CYS A 421 -1.86 6.70 4.78
CA CYS A 421 -1.03 7.77 5.34
C CYS A 421 0.46 7.68 4.95
N GLY A 422 0.84 6.74 4.07
CA GLY A 422 2.21 6.57 3.58
C GLY A 422 3.13 5.78 4.51
N GLU A 423 2.58 5.05 5.48
CA GLU A 423 3.36 4.11 6.30
C GLU A 423 3.60 2.83 5.49
N ILE A 424 4.86 2.39 5.44
CA ILE A 424 5.32 1.25 4.66
C ILE A 424 5.55 0.09 5.61
N TYR A 425 4.74 -0.96 5.49
CA TYR A 425 4.86 -2.19 6.26
C TYR A 425 5.53 -3.27 5.43
N VAL A 426 6.58 -3.88 5.98
CA VAL A 426 7.40 -4.87 5.29
C VAL A 426 7.58 -6.10 6.18
N THR A 427 7.34 -7.30 5.65
CA THR A 427 7.84 -8.52 6.30
C THR A 427 9.34 -8.63 6.04
N ASP A 428 10.11 -8.53 7.11
CA ASP A 428 11.55 -8.68 7.11
C ASP A 428 11.86 -10.16 7.34
N TYR A 429 11.63 -10.96 6.28
CA TYR A 429 11.62 -12.42 6.28
C TYR A 429 12.81 -13.03 7.00
N GLY A 430 14.04 -12.62 6.65
CA GLY A 430 15.26 -13.20 7.22
C GLY A 430 15.52 -12.79 8.68
N ASN A 431 14.78 -11.80 9.19
CA ASN A 431 14.85 -11.36 10.59
C ASN A 431 13.59 -11.70 11.39
N ASN A 432 12.66 -12.48 10.82
CA ASN A 432 11.48 -12.99 11.53
C ASN A 432 10.63 -11.89 12.20
N ARG A 433 10.41 -10.78 11.49
CA ARG A 433 9.70 -9.60 12.02
C ARG A 433 8.93 -8.86 10.94
N VAL A 434 7.98 -8.03 11.36
CA VAL A 434 7.34 -7.02 10.52
C VAL A 434 7.83 -5.66 10.96
N MET A 435 8.27 -4.87 10.00
CA MET A 435 8.83 -3.55 10.22
C MET A 435 7.95 -2.47 9.56
N ARG A 436 7.93 -1.29 10.14
CA ARG A 436 7.25 -0.10 9.61
C ARG A 436 8.25 1.04 9.37
N TRP A 437 8.11 1.71 8.23
CA TRP A 437 8.77 2.99 7.93
C TRP A 437 7.73 4.05 7.59
N ARG A 438 8.10 5.32 7.77
CA ARG A 438 7.42 6.46 7.16
C ARG A 438 8.28 7.01 6.04
N GLU A 439 7.64 7.73 5.12
CA GLU A 439 8.36 8.43 4.07
C GLU A 439 9.38 9.40 4.67
N GLY A 440 10.65 9.21 4.29
CA GLY A 440 11.79 10.01 4.79
C GLY A 440 12.48 9.46 6.04
N ASP A 441 11.95 8.40 6.67
CA ASP A 441 12.60 7.80 7.85
C ASP A 441 13.93 7.13 7.49
N LEU A 442 14.96 7.37 8.31
CA LEU A 442 16.27 6.70 8.18
C LEU A 442 16.31 5.31 8.85
N ARG A 443 15.32 4.99 9.69
CA ARG A 443 15.20 3.76 10.48
C ARG A 443 13.74 3.39 10.59
N GLY A 444 13.44 2.10 10.56
CA GLY A 444 12.11 1.57 10.80
C GLY A 444 11.87 1.23 12.27
N GLU A 445 10.67 0.77 12.53
CA GLU A 445 10.20 0.30 13.82
C GLU A 445 9.72 -1.14 13.70
N VAL A 446 10.10 -2.00 14.66
CA VAL A 446 9.54 -3.35 14.74
C VAL A 446 8.11 -3.26 15.23
N VAL A 447 7.17 -3.73 14.41
CA VAL A 447 5.73 -3.70 14.70
C VAL A 447 5.29 -4.95 15.44
N VAL A 448 5.69 -6.12 14.91
CA VAL A 448 5.44 -7.45 15.49
C VAL A 448 6.61 -8.39 15.15
N GLY A 449 6.77 -9.46 15.93
CA GLY A 449 7.92 -10.37 15.79
C GLY A 449 9.22 -9.75 16.32
N GLY A 450 10.37 -10.24 15.84
CA GLY A 450 11.70 -9.77 16.27
C GLY A 450 12.14 -10.25 17.66
N ASN A 451 11.36 -11.13 18.31
CA ASN A 451 11.67 -11.73 19.61
C ASN A 451 12.34 -13.12 19.46
N GLY A 452 13.17 -13.26 18.43
CA GLY A 452 13.73 -14.53 17.98
C GLY A 452 12.76 -15.37 17.13
N GLU A 453 13.34 -16.24 16.33
CA GLU A 453 12.61 -17.25 15.54
C GLU A 453 11.87 -18.21 16.47
N GLY A 454 10.64 -18.57 16.12
CA GLY A 454 9.86 -19.55 16.85
C GLY A 454 8.38 -19.52 16.54
N ASN A 455 7.62 -20.33 17.28
CA ASN A 455 6.20 -20.57 17.03
C ASN A 455 5.28 -20.00 18.13
N LYS A 456 5.82 -19.24 19.10
CA LYS A 456 5.00 -18.54 20.11
C LYS A 456 4.13 -17.46 19.44
N LEU A 457 3.12 -16.98 20.15
CA LEU A 457 2.18 -16.00 19.61
C LEU A 457 2.79 -14.60 19.39
N ASN A 458 3.98 -14.33 19.92
CA ASN A 458 4.75 -13.10 19.72
C ASN A 458 6.04 -13.33 18.88
N GLN A 459 6.15 -14.51 18.26
CA GLN A 459 7.26 -14.92 17.40
C GLN A 459 6.71 -15.26 16.01
N LEU A 460 7.56 -15.04 15.00
CA LEU A 460 7.34 -15.41 13.62
C LEU A 460 8.50 -16.30 13.17
N CYS A 461 8.29 -17.08 12.12
CA CYS A 461 9.29 -17.86 11.42
C CYS A 461 9.05 -17.69 9.92
N GLU A 462 10.00 -17.03 9.26
CA GLU A 462 9.97 -16.79 7.82
C GLU A 462 8.65 -16.15 7.32
N PRO A 463 8.27 -14.97 7.82
CA PRO A 463 7.02 -14.32 7.41
C PRO A 463 7.05 -13.94 5.93
N GLU A 464 6.02 -14.34 5.18
CA GLU A 464 5.91 -14.15 3.74
C GLU A 464 5.07 -12.91 3.40
N GLY A 465 3.78 -13.07 3.12
CA GLY A 465 2.84 -11.97 2.85
C GLY A 465 2.28 -11.33 4.11
N LEU A 466 1.82 -10.09 3.98
CA LEU A 466 1.02 -9.40 4.99
C LEU A 466 -0.18 -8.69 4.34
N ALA A 467 -1.23 -8.47 5.12
CA ALA A 467 -2.43 -7.76 4.69
C ALA A 467 -3.11 -7.10 5.89
N PHE A 468 -3.98 -6.12 5.62
CA PHE A 468 -4.77 -5.44 6.63
C PHE A 468 -6.27 -5.67 6.39
N ASP A 469 -7.04 -5.80 7.47
CA ASP A 469 -8.50 -5.73 7.39
C ASP A 469 -9.01 -4.28 7.47
N LEU A 470 -10.31 -4.09 7.28
CA LEU A 470 -10.95 -2.77 7.38
C LEU A 470 -10.95 -2.16 8.79
N ASP A 471 -10.56 -2.90 9.83
CA ASP A 471 -10.40 -2.36 11.18
C ASP A 471 -8.94 -1.96 11.46
N GLY A 472 -8.04 -2.25 10.53
CA GLY A 472 -6.61 -1.96 10.61
C GLY A 472 -5.84 -3.01 11.39
N ASN A 473 -6.40 -4.21 11.58
CA ASN A 473 -5.66 -5.33 12.15
C ASN A 473 -4.69 -5.89 11.12
N LEU A 474 -3.49 -6.24 11.57
CA LEU A 474 -2.43 -6.78 10.72
C LEU A 474 -2.55 -8.30 10.66
N TYR A 475 -2.52 -8.85 9.46
CA TYR A 475 -2.44 -10.29 9.21
C TYR A 475 -1.11 -10.59 8.55
N VAL A 476 -0.45 -11.67 9.00
CA VAL A 476 0.86 -12.09 8.51
C VAL A 476 0.80 -13.58 8.18
N ALA A 477 1.25 -13.94 6.99
CA ALA A 477 1.53 -15.33 6.64
C ALA A 477 2.84 -15.74 7.31
N ASP A 478 2.73 -16.49 8.40
CA ASP A 478 3.85 -17.00 9.18
C ASP A 478 4.28 -18.34 8.56
N GLY A 479 5.04 -18.23 7.46
CA GLY A 479 5.16 -19.24 6.41
C GLY A 479 5.67 -20.59 6.91
N ASP A 480 6.78 -20.59 7.63
CA ASP A 480 7.40 -21.82 8.12
C ASP A 480 6.69 -22.39 9.36
N ASN A 481 5.92 -21.56 10.07
CA ASN A 481 4.99 -22.02 11.11
C ASN A 481 3.64 -22.52 10.56
N HIS A 482 3.44 -22.52 9.23
CA HIS A 482 2.25 -23.06 8.56
C HIS A 482 0.92 -22.46 9.07
N ARG A 483 0.90 -21.14 9.29
CA ARG A 483 -0.26 -20.45 9.88
C ARG A 483 -0.39 -19.01 9.41
N ILE A 484 -1.59 -18.45 9.57
CA ILE A 484 -1.83 -17.01 9.46
C ILE A 484 -2.03 -16.43 10.85
N MET A 485 -1.24 -15.42 11.18
CA MET A 485 -1.30 -14.69 12.45
C MET A 485 -2.05 -13.37 12.27
N ARG A 486 -3.01 -13.08 13.14
CA ARG A 486 -3.64 -11.75 13.26
C ARG A 486 -3.11 -11.03 14.48
N PHE A 487 -2.75 -9.76 14.32
CA PHE A 487 -2.33 -8.86 15.40
C PHE A 487 -3.33 -7.71 15.48
N ASP A 488 -4.01 -7.63 16.61
CA ASP A 488 -5.01 -6.60 16.82
C ASP A 488 -4.34 -5.24 16.97
N ARG A 489 -4.88 -4.24 16.27
CA ARG A 489 -4.45 -2.85 16.43
C ARG A 489 -4.79 -2.34 17.82
N ILE A 490 -3.89 -1.57 18.41
CA ILE A 490 -4.07 -0.91 19.71
C ILE A 490 -3.83 0.59 19.57
N PHE A 491 -4.60 1.36 20.35
CA PHE A 491 -4.58 2.81 20.39
C PHE A 491 -3.51 3.34 21.34
#